data_AF-A0A1L9S0Q0-F1
#
_entry.id   AF-A0A1L9S0Q0-F1
#
_cell.length_a   1.000
_cell.length_b   1.000
_cell.length_c   1.000
_cell.angle_alpha   90.00
_cell.angle_beta   90.00
_cell.angle_gamma   90.00
#
_symmetry.space_group_name_H-M   'P 1'
#
loop_
_entity.id
_entity.type
_entity.pdbx_description
1 polymer ?
#
loop_
_entity_poly.entity_id
_entity_poly.type
_entity_poly.pdbx_seq_one_letter_code
_entity_poly.pdbx_strand_id
1 'polypeptide(L)'
;MADRFPSLDDFSAGQTEVVDTNGGSDQDDFLARERAVLGEDAEQFATAQDHVADNVDTGDDLLGGAEDTLAGSGAGEDIAGFQSSFPAIETQNEQVAPGGTITGTGAPFPPTGYSSYKEPEAEPEPIREWRERRDADVARRAEISSEKKEATVKKAQEDIDDFYVSYNNKTDKLRGQTAADAEQFLANREDTSAGGTSWERIAKLVDVSGKGTKGGASGSGKERFRQLLLDLKKDQNAPGVSGV
;
A
#
# COMPACT_ATOMS: atom_id res chain seq x y z
N MET A 1 37.26 -15.03 0.44
CA MET A 1 36.82 -13.93 -0.46
C MET A 1 35.46 -14.26 -1.11
N ALA A 2 34.62 -15.07 -0.46
CA ALA A 2 33.27 -15.41 -0.91
C ALA A 2 32.19 -15.05 0.14
N ASP A 3 32.57 -14.52 1.30
CA ASP A 3 31.65 -14.22 2.41
C ASP A 3 31.18 -12.75 2.40
N ARG A 4 31.12 -12.13 1.21
CA ARG A 4 30.76 -10.72 0.99
C ARG A 4 29.40 -10.55 0.31
N PHE A 5 28.64 -11.63 0.15
CA PHE A 5 27.28 -11.60 -0.38
C PHE A 5 26.39 -12.47 0.50
N PRO A 6 25.21 -11.96 0.94
CA PRO A 6 24.22 -12.79 1.62
C PRO A 6 23.79 -13.96 0.74
N SER A 7 23.63 -15.15 1.33
CA SER A 7 23.14 -16.33 0.62
C SER A 7 21.71 -16.14 0.17
N LEU A 8 21.37 -16.62 -1.03
CA LEU A 8 20.06 -16.48 -1.65
C LEU A 8 18.90 -17.08 -0.80
N ASP A 9 19.22 -17.98 0.12
CA ASP A 9 18.27 -18.57 1.08
C ASP A 9 17.79 -17.58 2.15
N ASP A 10 18.54 -16.50 2.43
CA ASP A 10 18.19 -15.49 3.44
C ASP A 10 17.14 -14.48 2.91
N PHE A 11 17.03 -14.35 1.59
CA PHE A 11 15.97 -13.55 0.94
C PHE A 11 14.61 -14.26 0.89
N SER A 12 14.60 -15.59 1.07
CA SER A 12 13.36 -16.37 0.99
C SER A 12 12.61 -16.46 2.33
N ALA A 13 13.24 -16.11 3.45
CA ALA A 13 12.57 -15.89 4.72
C ALA A 13 11.97 -14.49 4.73
N GLY A 14 10.91 -14.31 3.93
CA GLY A 14 10.25 -13.02 3.74
C GLY A 14 10.04 -12.29 5.07
N GLN A 15 10.74 -11.16 5.22
CA GLN A 15 10.40 -10.14 6.19
C GLN A 15 9.04 -9.57 5.74
N THR A 16 7.99 -10.25 6.19
CA THR A 16 6.58 -10.03 5.86
C THR A 16 5.85 -9.39 7.04
N GLU A 17 6.57 -9.02 8.09
CA GLU A 17 6.04 -8.13 9.11
C GLU A 17 6.17 -6.69 8.61
N VAL A 18 5.02 -6.03 8.48
CA VAL A 18 4.95 -4.58 8.37
C VAL A 18 5.52 -4.03 9.68
N VAL A 19 6.73 -3.46 9.62
CA VAL A 19 7.24 -2.64 10.72
C VAL A 19 6.30 -1.44 10.77
N ASP A 20 5.53 -1.31 11.84
CA ASP A 20 4.67 -0.15 12.09
C ASP A 20 5.58 1.10 12.23
N THR A 21 5.87 1.75 11.10
CA THR A 21 6.54 3.04 11.08
C THR A 21 5.51 4.08 11.49
N ASN A 22 5.70 4.57 12.70
CA ASN A 22 4.83 5.51 13.38
C ASN A 22 4.95 6.89 12.70
N GLY A 23 4.31 7.06 11.53
CA GLY A 23 4.01 8.35 10.90
C GLY A 23 5.18 9.28 10.53
N GLY A 24 6.38 8.75 10.29
CA GLY A 24 7.50 9.52 9.71
C GLY A 24 7.48 9.46 8.19
N SER A 25 7.80 10.57 7.52
CA SER A 25 7.81 10.74 6.05
C SER A 25 8.36 9.51 5.30
N ASP A 26 7.54 8.91 4.43
CA ASP A 26 7.85 7.70 3.65
C ASP A 26 9.17 7.78 2.82
N GLN A 27 9.69 8.99 2.58
CA GLN A 27 10.95 9.20 1.86
C GLN A 27 12.18 8.82 2.69
N ASP A 28 12.15 9.06 4.01
CA ASP A 28 13.30 8.79 4.88
C ASP A 28 13.51 7.29 5.07
N ASP A 29 12.43 6.51 5.09
CA ASP A 29 12.50 5.04 5.22
C ASP A 29 13.03 4.38 3.94
N PHE A 30 12.67 4.90 2.76
CA PHE A 30 13.22 4.43 1.49
C PHE A 30 14.72 4.71 1.38
N LEU A 31 15.16 5.92 1.73
CA LEU A 31 16.57 6.32 1.68
C LEU A 31 17.41 5.63 2.75
N ALA A 32 16.89 5.47 3.97
CA ALA A 32 17.55 4.72 5.03
C ALA A 32 17.72 3.24 4.67
N ARG A 33 16.72 2.64 4.02
CA ARG A 33 16.79 1.26 3.53
C ARG A 33 17.80 1.09 2.40
N GLU A 34 17.81 1.98 1.41
CA GLU A 34 18.82 1.99 0.35
C GLU A 34 20.23 2.19 0.93
N ARG A 35 20.41 3.14 1.87
CA ARG A 35 21.68 3.40 2.54
C ARG A 35 22.17 2.19 3.35
N ALA A 36 21.27 1.48 4.02
CA ALA A 36 21.61 0.26 4.75
C ALA A 36 22.01 -0.89 3.81
N VAL A 37 21.42 -0.96 2.62
CA VAL A 37 21.74 -1.97 1.59
C VAL A 37 23.06 -1.66 0.88
N LEU A 38 23.35 -0.38 0.59
CA LEU A 38 24.58 0.05 -0.09
C LEU A 38 25.77 0.32 0.84
N GLY A 39 25.54 0.48 2.15
CA GLY A 39 26.62 0.64 3.14
C GLY A 39 27.48 1.89 2.91
N GLU A 40 28.81 1.73 2.94
CA GLU A 40 29.76 2.85 2.75
C GLU A 40 29.70 3.47 1.34
N ASP A 41 29.25 2.73 0.32
CA ASP A 41 29.14 3.23 -1.05
C ASP A 41 27.91 4.13 -1.28
N ALA A 42 26.97 4.15 -0.32
CA ALA A 42 25.79 4.99 -0.40
C ALA A 42 26.11 6.49 -0.44
N GLU A 43 27.25 6.91 0.14
CA GLU A 43 27.68 8.31 0.15
C GLU A 43 28.04 8.85 -1.24
N GLN A 44 28.30 7.97 -2.21
CA GLN A 44 28.58 8.37 -3.60
C GLN A 44 27.31 8.75 -4.38
N PHE A 45 26.14 8.33 -3.91
CA PHE A 45 24.85 8.56 -4.53
C PHE A 45 23.99 9.57 -3.77
N ALA A 46 24.45 10.04 -2.61
CA ALA A 46 23.79 11.09 -1.83
C ALA A 46 23.83 12.43 -2.58
N THR A 47 22.70 13.12 -2.64
CA THR A 47 22.59 14.46 -3.25
C THR A 47 22.49 15.54 -2.17
N ALA A 48 22.82 16.80 -2.49
CA ALA A 48 22.75 17.89 -1.52
C ALA A 48 21.34 18.11 -0.94
N GLN A 49 20.30 17.71 -1.70
CA GLN A 49 18.90 17.75 -1.29
C GLN A 49 18.53 16.71 -0.21
N ASP A 50 19.35 15.67 -0.03
CA ASP A 50 19.11 14.60 0.94
C ASP A 50 19.40 15.06 2.39
N HIS A 51 20.20 16.11 2.55
CA HIS A 51 20.56 16.70 3.85
C HIS A 51 19.62 17.81 4.32
N VAL A 52 18.70 18.28 3.47
CA VAL A 52 17.78 19.38 3.83
C VAL A 52 16.54 18.87 4.57
N ALA A 53 16.19 17.58 4.44
CA ALA A 53 15.06 16.97 5.13
C ALA A 53 15.22 16.94 6.66
N ASP A 54 16.45 16.97 7.18
CA ASP A 54 16.75 16.95 8.62
C ASP A 54 16.52 18.32 9.33
N ASN A 55 16.22 19.39 8.57
CA ASN A 55 16.07 20.76 9.13
C ASN A 55 14.82 21.51 8.66
N VAL A 56 13.74 20.83 8.31
CA VAL A 56 12.45 21.51 8.03
C VAL A 56 11.46 21.21 9.14
N ASP A 57 11.48 22.11 10.13
CA ASP A 57 10.39 22.31 11.09
C ASP A 57 9.07 22.49 10.33
N THR A 58 8.13 21.62 10.67
CA THR A 58 6.74 21.57 10.21
C THR A 58 6.09 22.94 10.05
N GLY A 59 5.87 23.36 8.80
CA GLY A 59 5.17 24.60 8.49
C GLY A 59 4.68 24.66 7.05
N ASP A 60 3.54 24.01 6.80
CA ASP A 60 2.46 24.55 5.96
C ASP A 60 2.85 25.15 4.59
N ASP A 61 2.87 24.31 3.54
CA ASP A 61 2.24 24.58 2.23
C ASP A 61 2.78 23.58 1.17
N LEU A 62 2.10 22.43 1.05
CA LEU A 62 2.48 21.38 0.09
C LEU A 62 1.47 21.25 -1.06
N LEU A 63 0.46 22.12 -1.19
CA LEU A 63 -0.48 22.01 -2.31
C LEU A 63 -1.29 23.28 -2.57
N GLY A 64 -0.73 24.15 -3.41
CA GLY A 64 -1.53 24.88 -4.41
C GLY A 64 -1.45 26.40 -4.34
N GLY A 65 -0.52 26.97 -5.12
CA GLY A 65 -0.53 28.39 -5.44
C GLY A 65 0.57 28.73 -6.43
N ALA A 66 0.19 28.95 -7.69
CA ALA A 66 1.09 29.53 -8.67
C ALA A 66 1.42 30.97 -8.27
N GLU A 67 2.72 31.28 -8.18
CA GLU A 67 3.38 32.55 -8.54
C GLU A 67 4.63 32.78 -7.64
N ASP A 68 5.80 32.64 -8.27
CA ASP A 68 7.01 33.40 -7.96
C ASP A 68 7.81 33.12 -6.68
N THR A 69 8.26 31.88 -6.44
CA THR A 69 9.37 31.63 -5.46
C THR A 69 10.38 30.53 -5.81
N LEU A 70 10.39 29.95 -7.03
CA LEU A 70 11.38 28.93 -7.43
C LEU A 70 12.68 29.51 -8.02
N ALA A 71 13.19 30.57 -7.41
CA ALA A 71 14.52 31.12 -7.67
C ALA A 71 15.36 31.04 -6.38
N GLY A 72 15.76 29.83 -5.99
CA GLY A 72 16.74 29.70 -4.91
C GLY A 72 16.76 28.35 -4.22
N SER A 73 17.32 27.33 -4.87
CA SER A 73 18.24 26.35 -4.27
C SER A 73 18.45 25.13 -5.18
N GLY A 74 19.70 24.88 -5.58
CA GLY A 74 20.18 23.58 -6.07
C GLY A 74 20.11 23.31 -7.57
N ALA A 75 18.96 23.47 -8.24
CA ALA A 75 18.80 22.95 -9.60
C ALA A 75 19.55 23.71 -10.71
N GLY A 76 19.98 24.96 -10.48
CA GLY A 76 20.66 25.78 -11.48
C GLY A 76 22.14 25.46 -11.66
N GLU A 77 22.82 25.01 -10.60
CA GLU A 77 24.27 24.79 -10.59
C GLU A 77 24.65 23.51 -11.35
N ASP A 78 23.90 22.43 -11.14
CA ASP A 78 24.14 21.12 -11.78
C ASP A 78 23.83 21.16 -13.29
N ILE A 79 22.80 21.91 -13.68
CA ILE A 79 22.44 22.12 -15.08
C ILE A 79 23.51 22.99 -15.78
N ALA A 80 24.08 23.98 -15.10
CA ALA A 80 25.16 24.81 -15.65
C ALA A 80 26.48 24.02 -15.83
N GLY A 81 26.79 23.10 -14.91
CA GLY A 81 27.93 22.18 -15.02
C GLY A 81 27.80 21.18 -16.18
N PHE A 82 26.58 20.68 -16.41
CA PHE A 82 26.29 19.82 -17.57
C PHE A 82 26.35 20.60 -18.90
N GLN A 83 25.79 21.81 -18.95
CA GLN A 83 25.78 22.66 -20.16
C GLN A 83 27.18 23.11 -20.59
N SER A 84 28.13 23.26 -19.66
CA SER A 84 29.52 23.63 -19.96
C SER A 84 30.38 22.46 -20.45
N SER A 85 29.91 21.23 -20.29
CA SER A 85 30.62 20.00 -20.74
C SER A 85 30.36 19.65 -22.20
N PHE A 86 29.42 20.35 -22.86
CA PHE A 86 29.16 20.23 -24.29
C PHE A 86 29.40 21.59 -24.98
N PRO A 87 29.93 21.62 -26.21
CA PRO A 87 30.00 22.84 -26.99
C PRO A 87 28.60 23.45 -27.11
N ALA A 88 28.43 24.70 -26.69
CA ALA A 88 27.16 25.40 -26.81
C ALA A 88 26.78 25.50 -28.29
N ILE A 89 25.80 24.72 -28.72
CA ILE A 89 25.14 24.96 -30.00
C ILE A 89 24.31 26.21 -29.78
N GLU A 90 24.72 27.33 -30.38
CA GLU A 90 23.96 28.58 -30.39
C GLU A 90 22.55 28.31 -30.94
N THR A 91 21.58 28.16 -30.04
CA THR A 91 20.15 27.94 -30.36
C THR A 91 19.45 29.22 -30.81
N GLN A 92 20.16 30.17 -31.42
CA GLN A 92 19.55 31.15 -32.31
C GLN A 92 19.67 30.64 -33.75
N ASN A 93 19.12 29.44 -33.97
CA ASN A 93 18.73 29.04 -35.31
C ASN A 93 17.32 29.58 -35.56
N GLU A 94 17.23 30.77 -36.13
CA GLU A 94 15.97 31.42 -36.52
C GLU A 94 15.23 30.67 -37.65
N GLN A 95 15.73 29.48 -38.05
CA GLN A 95 15.07 28.56 -38.98
C GLN A 95 14.24 27.46 -38.32
N VAL A 96 14.02 27.50 -37.00
CA VAL A 96 13.09 26.57 -36.32
C VAL A 96 11.98 27.35 -35.60
N ALA A 97 11.20 28.11 -36.37
CA ALA A 97 9.84 28.50 -35.97
C ALA A 97 8.91 27.26 -36.01
N PRO A 98 7.79 27.24 -35.27
CA PRO A 98 6.93 26.06 -35.18
C PRO A 98 6.25 25.83 -36.53
N GLY A 99 6.80 24.89 -37.32
CA GLY A 99 6.38 24.61 -38.70
C GLY A 99 7.52 24.48 -39.74
N GLY A 100 8.79 24.46 -39.32
CA GLY A 100 9.93 24.39 -40.23
C GLY A 100 10.18 23.02 -40.87
N THR A 101 9.96 22.90 -42.18
CA THR A 101 10.54 21.86 -43.03
C THR A 101 12.06 22.05 -43.12
N ILE A 102 12.83 20.99 -42.87
CA ILE A 102 14.31 20.92 -42.83
C ILE A 102 15.03 21.22 -44.18
N THR A 103 14.33 21.75 -45.17
CA THR A 103 14.90 22.06 -46.49
C THR A 103 14.57 23.50 -46.89
N GLY A 104 15.16 24.45 -46.14
CA GLY A 104 15.15 25.87 -46.47
C GLY A 104 16.39 26.24 -47.28
N THR A 105 16.31 26.20 -48.60
CA THR A 105 17.29 26.82 -49.50
C THR A 105 17.21 28.34 -49.37
N GLY A 106 18.20 29.00 -48.76
CA GLY A 106 18.17 30.46 -48.66
C GLY A 106 19.36 31.11 -47.97
N ALA A 107 20.58 30.97 -48.50
CA ALA A 107 21.70 31.94 -48.33
C ALA A 107 22.83 31.63 -49.33
N PRO A 108 23.63 32.64 -49.75
CA PRO A 108 24.48 32.58 -50.95
C PRO A 108 25.84 31.95 -50.65
N PHE A 109 25.86 30.66 -50.32
CA PHE A 109 27.09 29.86 -50.35
C PHE A 109 27.20 29.14 -51.70
N PRO A 110 28.41 29.00 -52.27
CA PRO A 110 28.58 28.27 -53.53
C PRO A 110 28.00 26.86 -53.36
N PRO A 111 27.15 26.38 -54.30
CA PRO A 111 26.49 25.10 -54.16
C PRO A 111 27.53 24.00 -54.40
N THR A 112 28.23 23.57 -53.35
CA THR A 112 28.89 22.26 -53.34
C THR A 112 27.79 21.22 -53.17
N GLY A 113 27.03 21.03 -54.24
CA GLY A 113 25.95 20.08 -54.33
C GLY A 113 26.51 18.65 -54.38
N TYR A 114 26.88 18.14 -53.22
CA TYR A 114 26.76 16.71 -53.00
C TYR A 114 25.29 16.44 -52.71
N SER A 115 24.59 15.88 -53.68
CA SER A 115 23.28 15.29 -53.46
C SER A 115 23.43 14.22 -52.38
N SER A 116 22.97 14.51 -51.17
CA SER A 116 22.91 13.55 -50.05
C SER A 116 21.84 12.47 -50.26
N TYR A 117 21.07 12.57 -51.35
CA TYR A 117 20.26 11.45 -51.83
C TYR A 117 21.16 10.44 -52.52
N LYS A 118 21.60 9.46 -51.73
CA LYS A 118 22.06 8.17 -52.23
C LYS A 118 20.80 7.37 -52.56
N GLU A 119 20.68 6.93 -53.82
CA GLU A 119 19.69 5.92 -54.23
C GLU A 119 19.73 4.75 -53.23
N PRO A 120 18.59 4.14 -52.82
CA PRO A 120 18.59 3.05 -51.86
C PRO A 120 19.29 1.83 -52.48
N GLU A 121 20.62 1.80 -52.38
CA GLU A 121 21.41 0.60 -52.62
C GLU A 121 20.92 -0.47 -51.64
N ALA A 122 20.77 -1.70 -52.12
CA ALA A 122 20.39 -2.84 -51.30
C ALA A 122 21.27 -2.85 -50.04
N GLU A 123 20.65 -2.86 -48.86
CA GLU A 123 21.40 -2.88 -47.59
C GLU A 123 22.41 -4.02 -47.66
N PRO A 124 23.68 -3.79 -47.26
CA PRO A 124 24.69 -4.83 -47.32
C PRO A 124 24.25 -6.01 -46.45
N GLU A 125 24.42 -7.24 -46.95
CA GLU A 125 23.95 -8.48 -46.32
C GLU A 125 24.20 -8.57 -44.80
N PRO A 126 25.36 -8.15 -44.25
CA PRO A 126 25.59 -8.18 -42.80
C PRO A 126 24.64 -7.27 -42.00
N ILE A 127 24.23 -6.13 -42.57
CA ILE A 127 23.28 -5.20 -41.93
C ILE A 127 21.87 -5.79 -41.97
N ARG A 128 21.49 -6.43 -43.09
CA ARG A 128 20.21 -7.13 -43.22
C ARG A 128 20.07 -8.25 -42.19
N GLU A 129 21.07 -9.13 -42.10
CA GLU A 129 21.10 -10.21 -41.10
C GLU A 129 21.07 -9.68 -39.67
N TRP A 130 21.79 -8.57 -39.39
CA TRP A 130 21.77 -7.96 -38.07
C TRP A 130 20.40 -7.40 -37.71
N ARG A 131 19.71 -6.70 -38.63
CA ARG A 131 18.34 -6.22 -38.42
C ARG A 131 17.38 -7.37 -38.15
N GLU A 132 17.43 -8.42 -38.98
CA GLU A 132 16.57 -9.61 -38.80
C GLU A 132 16.80 -10.27 -37.43
N ARG A 133 18.06 -10.44 -36.99
CA ARG A 133 18.36 -10.98 -35.65
C ARG A 133 17.87 -10.05 -34.53
N ARG A 134 18.01 -8.73 -34.68
CA ARG A 134 17.57 -7.77 -33.68
C ARG A 134 16.05 -7.74 -33.58
N ASP A 135 15.36 -7.70 -34.71
CA ASP A 135 13.91 -7.65 -34.77
C ASP A 135 13.30 -8.96 -34.25
N ALA A 136 13.93 -10.11 -34.52
CA ALA A 136 13.57 -11.38 -33.91
C ALA A 136 13.76 -11.39 -32.38
N ASP A 137 14.85 -10.80 -31.86
CA ASP A 137 15.08 -10.67 -30.41
C ASP A 137 14.05 -9.74 -29.74
N VAL A 138 13.74 -8.61 -30.38
CA VAL A 138 12.72 -7.67 -29.92
C VAL A 138 11.33 -8.33 -29.94
N ALA A 139 10.98 -9.04 -31.00
CA ALA A 139 9.71 -9.75 -31.12
C ALA A 139 9.54 -10.80 -30.01
N ARG A 140 10.58 -11.60 -29.75
CA ARG A 140 10.57 -12.59 -28.65
C ARG A 140 10.40 -11.93 -27.28
N ARG A 141 11.08 -10.81 -27.02
CA ARG A 141 10.93 -10.07 -25.76
C ARG A 141 9.53 -9.47 -25.63
N ALA A 142 8.95 -8.98 -26.73
CA ALA A 142 7.60 -8.46 -26.77
C ALA A 142 6.57 -9.56 -26.46
N GLU A 143 6.72 -10.74 -27.05
CA GLU A 143 5.87 -11.92 -26.79
C GLU A 143 5.90 -12.34 -25.32
N ILE A 144 7.10 -12.48 -24.74
CA ILE A 144 7.24 -12.80 -23.31
C ILE A 144 6.62 -11.70 -22.43
N SER A 145 6.74 -10.42 -22.84
CA SER A 145 6.13 -9.32 -22.10
C SER A 145 4.60 -9.34 -22.19
N SER A 146 4.02 -9.64 -23.35
CA SER A 146 2.57 -9.78 -23.50
C SER A 146 2.05 -10.97 -22.70
N GLU A 147 2.70 -12.13 -22.76
CA GLU A 147 2.30 -13.31 -21.98
C GLU A 147 2.32 -13.03 -20.48
N LYS A 148 3.37 -12.36 -19.98
CA LYS A 148 3.43 -11.95 -18.57
C LYS A 148 2.32 -10.97 -18.19
N LYS A 149 2.01 -10.00 -19.05
CA LYS A 149 0.92 -9.05 -18.82
C LYS A 149 -0.43 -9.76 -18.76
N GLU A 150 -0.70 -10.65 -19.72
CA GLU A 150 -1.93 -11.44 -19.76
C GLU A 150 -2.05 -12.36 -18.54
N ALA A 151 -0.96 -13.02 -18.13
CA ALA A 151 -0.93 -13.83 -16.92
C ALA A 151 -1.23 -13.01 -15.66
N THR A 152 -0.64 -11.81 -15.53
CA THR A 152 -0.92 -10.91 -14.41
C THR A 152 -2.36 -10.42 -14.41
N VAL A 153 -2.91 -10.06 -15.57
CA VAL A 153 -4.32 -9.64 -15.70
C VAL A 153 -5.25 -10.78 -15.33
N LYS A 154 -4.98 -12.00 -15.81
CA LYS A 154 -5.79 -13.18 -15.49
C LYS A 154 -5.72 -13.49 -13.99
N LYS A 155 -4.52 -13.46 -13.39
CA LYS A 155 -4.35 -13.65 -11.96
C LYS A 155 -5.11 -12.58 -11.16
N ALA A 156 -5.03 -11.32 -11.57
CA ALA A 156 -5.78 -10.24 -10.91
C ALA A 156 -7.30 -10.45 -10.99
N GLN A 157 -7.81 -10.97 -12.11
CA GLN A 157 -9.23 -11.33 -12.24
C GLN A 157 -9.61 -12.49 -11.30
N GLU A 158 -8.80 -13.55 -11.27
CA GLU A 158 -9.00 -14.69 -10.37
C GLU A 158 -8.98 -14.23 -8.89
N ASP A 159 -8.02 -13.39 -8.51
CA ASP A 159 -7.90 -12.85 -7.14
C ASP A 159 -9.13 -11.98 -6.76
N ILE A 160 -9.69 -11.22 -7.71
CA ILE A 160 -10.92 -10.44 -7.51
C ILE A 160 -12.11 -11.38 -7.27
N ASP A 161 -12.27 -12.40 -8.09
CA ASP A 161 -13.37 -13.37 -7.95
C ASP A 161 -13.28 -14.12 -6.62
N ASP A 162 -12.08 -14.58 -6.24
CA ASP A 162 -11.81 -15.24 -4.97
C ASP A 162 -12.09 -14.32 -3.76
N PHE A 163 -11.77 -13.02 -3.87
CA PHE A 163 -12.11 -12.03 -2.86
C PHE A 163 -13.62 -11.95 -2.64
N TYR A 164 -14.42 -11.85 -3.72
CA TYR A 164 -15.88 -11.76 -3.58
C TYR A 164 -16.49 -13.05 -3.05
N VAL A 165 -16.01 -14.21 -3.48
CA VAL A 165 -16.46 -15.51 -2.95
C VAL A 165 -16.16 -15.62 -1.46
N SER A 166 -14.92 -15.33 -1.05
CA SER A 166 -14.52 -15.41 0.36
C SER A 166 -15.23 -14.35 1.23
N TYR A 167 -15.44 -13.13 0.72
CA TYR A 167 -16.19 -12.08 1.39
C TYR A 167 -17.65 -12.45 1.61
N ASN A 168 -18.32 -12.97 0.58
CA ASN A 168 -19.71 -13.39 0.67
C ASN A 168 -19.85 -14.56 1.65
N ASN A 169 -18.98 -15.57 1.55
CA ASN A 169 -18.96 -16.68 2.49
C ASN A 169 -18.75 -16.22 3.94
N LYS A 170 -17.86 -15.25 4.17
CA LYS A 170 -17.63 -14.68 5.51
C LYS A 170 -18.85 -13.92 6.01
N THR A 171 -19.44 -13.09 5.16
CA THR A 171 -20.65 -12.32 5.47
C THR A 171 -21.83 -13.23 5.81
N ASP A 172 -22.07 -14.26 5.00
CA ASP A 172 -23.16 -15.20 5.23
C ASP A 172 -22.94 -16.05 6.48
N LYS A 173 -21.69 -16.45 6.75
CA LYS A 173 -21.34 -17.11 8.01
C LYS A 173 -21.62 -16.22 9.22
N LEU A 174 -21.24 -14.94 9.17
CA LEU A 174 -21.49 -14.00 10.26
C LEU A 174 -22.98 -13.70 10.44
N ARG A 175 -23.74 -13.59 9.34
CA ARG A 175 -25.20 -13.45 9.39
C ARG A 175 -25.85 -14.69 9.99
N GLY A 176 -25.42 -15.87 9.58
CA GLY A 176 -25.89 -17.15 10.13
C GLY A 176 -25.57 -17.29 11.62
N GLN A 177 -24.37 -16.90 12.04
CA GLN A 177 -23.99 -16.87 13.45
C GLN A 177 -24.85 -15.87 14.23
N THR A 178 -25.04 -14.65 13.73
CA THR A 178 -25.87 -13.64 14.39
C THR A 178 -27.33 -14.10 14.51
N ALA A 179 -27.86 -14.77 13.48
CA ALA A 179 -29.20 -15.34 13.51
C ALA A 179 -29.31 -16.47 14.55
N ALA A 180 -28.34 -17.38 14.59
CA ALA A 180 -28.28 -18.45 15.58
C ALA A 180 -28.14 -17.91 17.02
N ASP A 181 -27.30 -16.89 17.23
CA ASP A 181 -27.12 -16.23 18.52
C ASP A 181 -28.40 -15.50 18.94
N ALA A 182 -29.12 -14.89 18.00
CA ALA A 182 -30.42 -14.26 18.26
C ALA A 182 -31.49 -15.29 18.62
N GLU A 183 -31.56 -16.42 17.92
CA GLU A 183 -32.45 -17.53 18.25
C GLU A 183 -32.13 -18.11 19.64
N GLN A 184 -30.85 -18.32 19.96
CA GLN A 184 -30.42 -18.76 21.28
C GLN A 184 -30.75 -17.73 22.36
N PHE A 185 -30.59 -16.43 22.07
CA PHE A 185 -30.98 -15.37 23.00
C PHE A 185 -32.48 -15.37 23.27
N LEU A 186 -33.30 -15.54 22.22
CA LEU A 186 -34.75 -15.66 22.36
C LEU A 186 -35.13 -16.92 23.14
N ALA A 187 -34.52 -18.07 22.84
CA ALA A 187 -34.74 -19.32 23.57
C ALA A 187 -34.34 -19.18 25.06
N ASN A 188 -33.20 -18.57 25.36
CA ASN A 188 -32.77 -18.29 26.73
C ASN A 188 -33.71 -17.33 27.45
N ARG A 189 -34.27 -16.33 26.73
CA ARG A 189 -35.28 -15.41 27.27
C ARG A 189 -36.59 -16.15 27.57
N GLU A 190 -37.03 -17.01 26.67
CA GLU A 190 -38.24 -17.82 26.83
C GLU A 190 -38.08 -18.82 27.99
N ASP A 191 -36.94 -19.53 28.10
CA ASP A 191 -36.65 -20.41 29.24
C ASP A 191 -36.55 -19.64 30.58
N THR A 192 -35.99 -18.43 30.56
CA THR A 192 -35.99 -17.55 31.74
C THR A 192 -37.39 -17.10 32.12
N SER A 193 -38.33 -17.03 31.16
CA SER A 193 -39.71 -16.63 31.42
C SER A 193 -40.65 -17.78 31.77
N ALA A 194 -40.37 -19.00 31.30
CA ALA A 194 -41.32 -20.13 31.28
C ALA A 194 -41.19 -21.12 32.45
N GLY A 195 -40.09 -21.11 33.22
CA GLY A 195 -39.86 -22.12 34.26
C GLY A 195 -39.37 -21.57 35.61
N GLY A 196 -40.08 -21.93 36.69
CA GLY A 196 -39.64 -21.73 38.08
C GLY A 196 -40.45 -20.73 38.89
N THR A 197 -40.06 -20.56 40.15
CA THR A 197 -40.65 -19.55 41.03
C THR A 197 -40.31 -18.13 40.56
N SER A 198 -41.10 -17.12 40.95
CA SER A 198 -40.83 -15.72 40.60
C SER A 198 -39.41 -15.28 40.99
N TRP A 199 -38.90 -15.78 42.12
CA TRP A 199 -37.53 -15.55 42.59
C TRP A 199 -36.45 -16.25 41.77
N GLU A 200 -36.74 -17.41 41.19
CA GLU A 200 -35.80 -18.09 40.29
C GLU A 200 -35.62 -17.32 38.96
N ARG A 201 -36.69 -16.71 38.45
CA ARG A 201 -36.63 -15.80 37.29
C ARG A 201 -35.82 -14.53 37.58
N ILE A 202 -36.05 -13.91 38.74
CA ILE A 202 -35.31 -12.73 39.19
C ILE A 202 -33.81 -13.07 39.37
N ALA A 203 -33.49 -14.23 39.95
CA ALA A 203 -32.12 -14.68 40.13
C ALA A 203 -31.39 -14.94 38.80
N LYS A 204 -32.08 -15.49 37.78
CA LYS A 204 -31.53 -15.64 36.42
C LYS A 204 -31.21 -14.27 35.77
N LEU A 205 -32.08 -13.28 35.92
CA LEU A 205 -31.89 -11.92 35.35
C LEU A 205 -30.79 -11.09 36.02
N VAL A 206 -30.63 -11.23 37.34
CA VAL A 206 -29.66 -10.46 38.14
C VAL A 206 -28.24 -11.05 38.06
N ASP A 207 -28.05 -12.16 37.34
CA ASP A 207 -26.81 -12.93 37.21
C ASP A 207 -26.06 -13.08 38.54
N VAL A 208 -26.64 -13.91 39.41
CA VAL A 208 -25.99 -14.36 40.66
C VAL A 208 -25.01 -15.53 40.42
N SER A 209 -24.82 -15.97 39.18
CA SER A 209 -23.90 -17.04 38.81
C SER A 209 -22.47 -16.48 38.67
N GLY A 210 -21.46 -17.16 39.23
CA GLY A 210 -20.05 -16.77 39.08
C GLY A 210 -19.54 -15.68 40.05
N LYS A 211 -20.42 -14.84 40.57
CA LYS A 211 -20.13 -13.93 41.68
C LYS A 211 -20.67 -14.57 42.96
N GLY A 212 -19.82 -15.30 43.70
CA GLY A 212 -20.20 -15.91 44.99
C GLY A 212 -20.84 -14.90 45.95
N THR A 213 -21.18 -15.27 47.19
CA THR A 213 -21.92 -14.35 48.09
C THR A 213 -21.27 -12.94 48.19
N LYS A 214 -19.93 -12.87 48.06
CA LYS A 214 -19.10 -11.64 47.93
C LYS A 214 -18.95 -10.97 46.55
N GLY A 215 -19.26 -11.64 45.45
CA GLY A 215 -18.94 -11.18 44.10
C GLY A 215 -19.61 -9.87 43.64
N GLY A 216 -18.83 -8.81 43.55
CA GLY A 216 -19.22 -7.48 43.08
C GLY A 216 -18.12 -6.50 43.47
N ALA A 217 -18.07 -5.32 42.86
CA ALA A 217 -17.08 -4.30 43.23
C ALA A 217 -17.04 -4.11 44.75
N SER A 218 -15.86 -4.32 45.34
CA SER A 218 -15.65 -4.24 46.79
C SER A 218 -16.12 -2.88 47.30
N GLY A 219 -16.99 -2.86 48.31
CA GLY A 219 -17.60 -1.63 48.83
C GLY A 219 -19.04 -1.33 48.38
N SER A 220 -19.61 -2.08 47.43
CA SER A 220 -20.97 -1.80 46.96
C SER A 220 -22.11 -2.27 47.88
N GLY A 221 -21.84 -3.01 48.97
CA GLY A 221 -22.87 -3.47 49.92
C GLY A 221 -23.87 -4.53 49.40
N LYS A 222 -23.75 -4.95 48.13
CA LYS A 222 -24.67 -5.89 47.45
C LYS A 222 -24.60 -7.36 47.91
N GLU A 223 -23.76 -7.66 48.89
CA GLU A 223 -23.65 -8.99 49.53
C GLU A 223 -24.98 -9.44 50.13
N ARG A 224 -25.58 -8.60 50.98
CA ARG A 224 -26.81 -8.91 51.71
C ARG A 224 -27.98 -9.14 50.75
N PHE A 225 -28.05 -8.33 49.70
CA PHE A 225 -29.04 -8.46 48.66
C PHE A 225 -28.88 -9.77 47.87
N ARG A 226 -27.64 -10.17 47.54
CA ARG A 226 -27.40 -11.46 46.88
C ARG A 226 -27.68 -12.66 47.79
N GLN A 227 -27.35 -12.59 49.07
CA GLN A 227 -27.74 -13.62 50.05
C GLN A 227 -29.27 -13.75 50.12
N LEU A 228 -29.99 -12.63 50.25
CA LEU A 228 -31.45 -12.60 50.25
C LEU A 228 -32.04 -13.24 48.98
N LEU A 229 -31.51 -12.91 47.79
CA LEU A 229 -31.96 -13.49 46.53
C LEU A 229 -31.70 -15.01 46.43
N LEU A 230 -30.57 -15.49 46.97
CA LEU A 230 -30.26 -16.92 47.00
C LEU A 230 -31.17 -17.69 47.96
N ASP A 231 -31.52 -17.10 49.10
CA ASP A 231 -32.45 -17.69 50.06
C ASP A 231 -33.88 -17.73 49.50
N LEU A 232 -34.35 -16.61 48.93
CA LEU A 232 -35.67 -16.51 48.27
C LEU A 232 -35.80 -17.42 47.05
N LYS A 233 -34.70 -17.68 46.32
CA LYS A 233 -34.68 -18.66 45.23
C LYS A 233 -34.93 -20.09 45.73
N LYS A 234 -34.42 -20.45 46.91
CA LYS A 234 -34.52 -21.82 47.47
C LYS A 234 -35.82 -22.04 48.25
N ASP A 235 -36.41 -20.97 48.77
CA ASP A 235 -37.63 -21.04 49.59
C ASP A 235 -38.90 -21.22 48.73
N GLN A 236 -39.58 -22.34 48.94
CA GLN A 236 -40.84 -22.69 48.26
C GLN A 236 -42.06 -21.93 48.81
N ASN A 237 -41.94 -21.29 49.98
CA ASN A 237 -43.00 -20.48 50.59
C ASN A 237 -42.74 -18.97 50.44
N ALA A 238 -41.74 -18.58 49.64
CA ALA A 238 -41.42 -17.19 49.44
C ALA A 238 -42.63 -16.43 48.83
N PRO A 239 -42.81 -15.14 49.18
CA PRO A 239 -43.89 -14.32 48.64
C PRO A 239 -43.78 -14.24 47.11
N GLY A 240 -44.87 -14.54 46.41
CA GLY A 240 -44.91 -14.59 44.95
C GLY A 240 -44.57 -15.94 44.31
N VAL A 241 -44.41 -17.01 45.10
CA VAL A 241 -44.25 -18.40 44.60
C VAL A 241 -45.61 -19.01 44.23
N SER A 242 -46.64 -18.82 45.05
CA SER A 242 -48.04 -19.09 44.70
C SER A 242 -48.65 -17.84 44.08
N GLY A 243 -48.68 -17.79 42.74
CA GLY A 243 -49.32 -16.69 42.03
C GLY A 243 -50.80 -16.55 42.42
N VAL A 244 -51.23 -15.30 42.64
CA VAL A 244 -52.55 -14.85 42.17
C VAL A 244 -52.38 -14.40 40.73
#